data_AF-U9UCU7-F1
#
_entry.id   AF-U9UCU7-F1
#
_cell.length_a   1.000
_cell.length_b   1.000
_cell.length_c   1.000
_cell.angle_alpha   90.00
_cell.angle_beta   90.00
_cell.angle_gamma   90.00
#
_symmetry.space_group_name_H-M   'P 1'
#
loop_
_entity.id
_entity.type
_entity.pdbx_description
1 polymer ?
#
loop_
_entity_poly.entity_id
_entity_poly.type
_entity_poly.pdbx_seq_one_letter_code
_entity_poly.pdbx_strand_id
1 'polypeptide(L)'
;MSTQVLTKKITLENKHYEHISVKNKIIQNYSDTKIHAISSDCDGTSINQSILNDTMTSHGLAAAILHAYNHHQHLRLTPDDIWLTIAQGVSHHINYNAEKFRSRFVNHEGKKDIIIYIDGILYSKDSRLQGDWPRAIELLTVETDRA
;
A
#
# COMPACT_ATOMS: atom_id res chain seq x y z
N MET A 1 10.01 2.39 33.10
CA MET A 1 8.98 2.41 34.15
C MET A 1 7.65 2.75 33.51
N SER A 2 6.72 1.80 33.43
CA SER A 2 5.35 2.02 32.96
C SER A 2 4.50 2.46 34.16
N THR A 3 3.81 3.60 34.05
CA THR A 3 3.09 4.27 35.15
C THR A 3 1.63 3.82 35.32
N GLN A 4 1.20 2.75 34.66
CA GLN A 4 -0.17 2.26 34.87
C GLN A 4 -0.22 1.30 36.06
N VAL A 5 -0.56 1.83 37.23
CA VAL A 5 -0.94 1.03 38.39
C VAL A 5 -2.36 0.49 38.14
N LEU A 6 -2.45 -0.79 37.74
CA LEU A 6 -3.70 -1.53 37.45
C LEU A 6 -4.47 -1.90 38.74
N THR A 7 -4.65 -0.97 39.68
CA THR A 7 -5.41 -1.22 40.93
C THR A 7 -6.83 -0.66 40.92
N LYS A 8 -7.22 0.13 39.91
CA LYS A 8 -8.62 0.53 39.72
C LYS A 8 -9.26 -0.34 38.65
N LYS A 9 -10.45 -0.85 38.93
CA LYS A 9 -11.30 -1.57 37.97
C LYS A 9 -11.64 -0.60 36.84
N ILE A 10 -10.84 -0.58 35.78
CA ILE A 10 -11.05 0.29 34.63
C ILE A 10 -12.24 -0.28 33.85
N THR A 11 -13.29 0.52 33.67
CA THR A 11 -14.38 0.19 32.76
C THR A 11 -13.82 0.33 31.35
N LEU A 12 -13.50 -0.79 30.71
CA LEU A 12 -13.05 -0.78 29.31
C LEU A 12 -14.23 -0.35 28.45
N GLU A 13 -14.13 0.82 27.81
CA GLU A 13 -15.06 1.22 26.76
C GLU A 13 -14.80 0.35 25.53
N ASN A 14 -15.47 -0.80 25.45
CA ASN A 14 -15.46 -1.69 24.29
C ASN A 14 -16.38 -1.15 23.18
N LYS A 15 -16.24 0.14 22.85
CA LYS A 15 -16.99 0.74 21.74
C LYS A 15 -16.43 0.20 20.44
N HIS A 16 -17.29 -0.44 19.65
CA HIS A 16 -16.92 -0.89 18.32
C HIS A 16 -16.92 0.33 17.40
N TYR A 17 -15.73 0.71 16.91
CA TYR A 17 -15.59 1.80 15.95
C TYR A 17 -16.07 1.33 14.59
N GLU A 18 -16.58 2.26 13.78
CA GLU A 18 -17.01 1.94 12.43
C GLU A 18 -15.81 1.50 11.61
N HIS A 19 -15.85 0.24 11.18
CA HIS A 19 -14.92 -0.27 10.21
C HIS A 19 -15.58 -0.28 8.84
N ILE A 20 -14.80 0.04 7.83
CA ILE A 20 -15.19 0.00 6.44
C ILE A 20 -14.33 -1.04 5.73
N SER A 21 -14.91 -1.76 4.77
CA SER A 21 -14.10 -2.67 3.94
C SER A 21 -13.04 -1.86 3.18
N VAL A 22 -11.84 -2.43 3.03
CA VAL A 22 -10.76 -1.80 2.25
C VAL A 22 -11.25 -1.37 0.87
N LYS A 23 -12.05 -2.22 0.21
CA LYS A 23 -12.67 -1.91 -1.09
C LYS A 23 -13.50 -0.64 -1.06
N ASN A 24 -14.38 -0.50 -0.06
CA ASN A 24 -15.23 0.68 0.06
C ASN A 24 -14.42 1.93 0.41
N LYS A 25 -13.38 1.81 1.24
CA LYS A 25 -12.48 2.95 1.53
C LYS A 25 -11.75 3.44 0.29
N ILE A 26 -11.25 2.52 -0.54
CA ILE A 26 -10.61 2.86 -1.81
C ILE A 26 -11.59 3.60 -2.72
N ILE A 27 -12.83 3.12 -2.85
CA ILE A 27 -13.85 3.79 -3.64
C ILE A 27 -14.14 5.21 -3.12
N GLN A 28 -14.20 5.40 -1.80
CA GLN A 28 -14.39 6.73 -1.20
C GLN A 28 -13.21 7.68 -1.48
N ASN A 29 -11.97 7.20 -1.36
CA ASN A 29 -10.78 8.03 -1.57
C ASN A 29 -10.60 8.46 -3.03
N TYR A 30 -11.19 7.73 -3.97
CA TYR A 30 -11.08 7.95 -5.42
C TYR A 30 -12.45 8.07 -6.08
N SER A 31 -13.37 8.81 -5.45
CA SER A 31 -14.76 8.94 -5.89
C SER A 31 -14.92 9.45 -7.33
N ASP A 32 -14.01 10.31 -7.78
CA ASP A 32 -14.05 10.92 -9.13
C ASP A 32 -13.18 10.16 -10.16
N THR A 33 -12.61 9.01 -9.78
CA THR A 33 -11.74 8.22 -10.64
C THR A 33 -12.38 6.88 -10.98
N LYS A 34 -12.41 6.53 -12.27
CA LYS A 34 -12.81 5.19 -12.70
C LYS A 34 -11.72 4.19 -12.34
N ILE A 35 -11.96 3.39 -11.30
CA ILE A 35 -11.02 2.35 -10.87
C ILE A 35 -11.15 1.13 -11.79
N HIS A 36 -10.06 0.76 -12.47
CA HIS A 36 -10.05 -0.35 -13.43
C HIS A 36 -9.67 -1.70 -12.80
N ALA A 37 -8.83 -1.68 -11.75
CA ALA A 37 -8.43 -2.87 -11.00
C ALA A 37 -8.09 -2.48 -9.56
N ILE A 38 -8.38 -3.37 -8.62
CA ILE A 38 -7.94 -3.31 -7.23
C ILE A 38 -7.41 -4.70 -6.92
N SER A 39 -6.14 -4.81 -6.51
CA SER A 39 -5.62 -6.04 -5.91
C SER A 39 -5.40 -5.77 -4.42
N SER A 40 -5.91 -6.68 -3.59
CA SER A 40 -5.75 -6.66 -2.14
C SER A 40 -5.22 -8.01 -1.64
N ASP A 41 -4.50 -8.74 -2.49
CA ASP A 41 -4.08 -10.10 -2.21
C ASP A 41 -2.95 -10.10 -1.18
N CYS A 42 -3.30 -10.29 0.08
CA CYS A 42 -2.41 -10.75 1.12
C CYS A 42 -2.76 -12.21 1.40
N ASP A 43 -1.89 -13.13 0.96
CA ASP A 43 -1.86 -14.57 1.26
C ASP A 43 -3.23 -15.26 1.39
N GLY A 44 -3.93 -15.45 0.26
CA GLY A 44 -4.89 -16.54 -0.02
C GLY A 44 -6.09 -16.72 0.91
N THR A 45 -6.21 -15.90 1.95
CA THR A 45 -7.23 -15.99 2.98
C THR A 45 -8.20 -14.86 2.69
N SER A 46 -9.49 -15.18 2.53
CA SER A 46 -10.54 -14.16 2.47
C SER A 46 -10.63 -13.47 3.82
N ILE A 47 -9.73 -12.52 4.04
CA ILE A 47 -9.75 -11.69 5.24
C ILE A 47 -10.87 -10.68 4.98
N ASN A 48 -11.88 -10.65 5.84
CA ASN A 48 -12.79 -9.52 5.92
C ASN A 48 -11.97 -8.31 6.41
N GLN A 49 -11.16 -7.72 5.54
CA GLN A 49 -10.28 -6.61 5.85
C GLN A 49 -11.17 -5.37 6.02
N SER A 50 -11.58 -5.16 7.26
CA SER A 50 -12.24 -3.95 7.67
C SER A 50 -11.21 -3.07 8.37
N ILE A 51 -11.06 -1.86 7.87
CA ILE A 51 -10.14 -0.86 8.41
C ILE A 51 -10.95 0.22 9.11
N LEU A 52 -10.31 0.94 10.04
CA LEU A 52 -10.92 2.12 10.65
C LEU A 52 -11.40 3.08 9.56
N ASN A 53 -12.66 3.50 9.65
CA ASN A 53 -13.22 4.41 8.66
C ASN A 53 -12.44 5.73 8.64
N ASP A 54 -12.17 6.31 9.81
CA ASP A 54 -11.34 7.50 9.93
C ASP A 54 -10.08 7.22 10.73
N THR A 55 -8.95 7.72 10.21
CA THR A 55 -7.64 7.63 10.84
C THR A 55 -7.06 9.03 10.98
N MET A 56 -6.35 9.29 12.08
CA MET A 56 -5.77 10.60 12.34
C MET A 56 -4.58 10.94 11.43
N THR A 57 -4.06 9.95 10.70
CA THR A 57 -2.91 10.06 9.80
C THR A 57 -2.95 8.96 8.76
N SER A 58 -2.35 9.21 7.60
CA SER A 58 -2.19 8.23 6.51
C SER A 58 -1.17 7.13 6.82
N HIS A 59 -0.32 7.29 7.85
CA HIS A 59 0.66 6.28 8.23
C HIS A 59 0.04 5.23 9.16
N GLY A 60 -0.09 3.98 8.67
CA GLY A 60 -0.78 2.89 9.38
C GLY A 60 -0.30 2.64 10.81
N LEU A 61 1.02 2.55 11.05
CA LEU A 61 1.56 2.33 12.40
C LEU A 61 1.26 3.51 13.33
N ALA A 62 1.48 4.74 12.86
CA ALA A 62 1.21 5.94 13.66
C ALA A 62 -0.28 6.08 13.98
N ALA A 63 -1.15 5.79 13.01
CA ALA A 63 -2.60 5.75 13.20
C ALA A 63 -3.00 4.71 14.26
N ALA A 64 -2.42 3.51 14.22
CA ALA A 64 -2.69 2.47 15.20
C ALA A 64 -2.25 2.87 16.62
N ILE A 65 -1.07 3.47 16.77
CA ILE A 65 -0.55 3.96 18.07
C ILE A 65 -1.45 5.08 18.62
N LEU A 66 -1.74 6.10 17.79
CA LEU A 66 -2.60 7.22 18.17
C LEU A 66 -4.00 6.74 18.55
N HIS A 67 -4.57 5.82 17.77
CA HIS A 67 -5.88 5.25 18.05
C HIS A 67 -5.91 4.49 19.38
N ALA A 68 -4.92 3.62 19.62
CA ALA A 68 -4.83 2.87 20.86
C ALA A 68 -4.63 3.79 22.08
N TYR A 69 -3.78 4.81 21.93
CA TYR A 69 -3.54 5.79 22.98
C TYR A 69 -4.80 6.61 23.33
N ASN A 70 -5.43 7.21 22.32
CA ASN A 70 -6.60 8.10 22.52
C ASN A 70 -7.82 7.37 23.06
N HIS A 71 -7.95 6.07 22.78
CA HIS A 71 -9.09 5.26 23.19
C HIS A 71 -8.77 4.27 24.32
N HIS A 72 -7.60 4.41 24.95
CA HIS A 72 -7.15 3.54 26.04
C HIS A 72 -7.20 2.04 25.71
N GLN A 73 -6.96 1.69 24.45
CA GLN A 73 -6.97 0.31 23.98
C GLN A 73 -5.59 -0.33 24.09
N HIS A 74 -5.55 -1.66 24.16
CA HIS A 74 -4.30 -2.39 24.08
C HIS A 74 -3.75 -2.36 22.65
N LEU A 75 -2.53 -1.86 22.49
CA LEU A 75 -1.80 -1.94 21.23
C LEU A 75 -1.04 -3.27 21.16
N ARG A 76 -1.36 -4.08 20.16
CA ARG A 76 -0.61 -5.30 19.83
C ARG A 76 0.16 -5.04 18.54
N LEU A 77 1.49 -5.09 18.64
CA LEU A 77 2.38 -5.02 17.49
C LEU A 77 3.07 -6.37 17.32
N THR A 78 3.16 -6.82 16.08
CA THR A 78 4.01 -7.92 15.67
C THR A 78 5.38 -7.39 15.24
N PRO A 79 6.44 -8.21 15.26
CA PRO A 79 7.73 -7.82 14.69
C PRO A 79 7.62 -7.36 13.23
N ASP A 80 6.72 -7.97 12.46
CA ASP A 80 6.49 -7.64 11.06
C ASP A 80 5.95 -6.20 10.87
N ASP A 81 5.06 -5.73 11.76
CA ASP A 81 4.55 -4.35 11.73
C ASP A 81 5.69 -3.32 11.83
N ILE A 82 6.68 -3.61 12.68
CA ILE A 82 7.86 -2.77 12.87
C ILE A 82 8.79 -2.86 11.66
N TRP A 83 9.04 -4.09 11.19
CA TRP A 83 9.92 -4.30 10.05
C TRP A 83 9.38 -3.64 8.78
N LEU A 84 8.08 -3.77 8.53
CA LEU A 84 7.41 -3.10 7.41
C LEU A 84 7.56 -1.58 7.50
N THR A 85 7.40 -1.00 8.69
CA THR A 85 7.56 0.44 8.89
C THR A 85 9.00 0.89 8.58
N ILE A 86 10.00 0.14 9.03
CA ILE A 86 11.41 0.43 8.72
C ILE A 86 11.63 0.34 7.20
N ALA A 87 11.17 -0.72 6.55
CA ALA A 87 11.30 -0.91 5.11
C ALA A 87 10.65 0.23 4.31
N GLN A 88 9.45 0.69 4.72
CA GLN A 88 8.78 1.84 4.13
C GLN A 88 9.61 3.13 4.26
N GLY A 89 10.17 3.39 5.45
CA GLY A 89 11.03 4.55 5.69
C GLY A 89 12.32 4.52 4.86
N VAL A 90 12.97 3.36 4.77
CA VAL A 90 14.16 3.16 3.92
C VAL A 90 13.82 3.36 2.44
N SER A 91 12.72 2.77 1.96
CA SER A 91 12.23 2.94 0.59
C SER A 91 11.98 4.41 0.27
N HIS A 92 11.31 5.14 1.17
CA HIS A 92 11.07 6.57 0.98
C HIS A 92 12.36 7.39 0.92
N HIS A 93 13.34 7.08 1.78
CA HIS A 93 14.64 7.74 1.77
C HIS A 93 15.41 7.48 0.47
N ILE A 94 15.40 6.25 -0.03
CA ILE A 94 16.01 5.88 -1.32
C ILE A 94 15.34 6.66 -2.46
N ASN A 95 14.00 6.67 -2.50
CA ASN A 95 13.25 7.37 -3.54
C ASN A 95 13.52 8.88 -3.53
N TYR A 96 13.59 9.51 -2.36
CA TYR A 96 13.93 10.94 -2.24
C TYR A 96 15.37 11.25 -2.69
N ASN A 97 16.28 10.28 -2.55
CA ASN A 97 17.69 10.41 -2.91
C ASN A 97 18.05 9.47 -4.08
N ALA A 98 17.16 9.34 -5.06
CA ALA A 98 17.27 8.31 -6.10
C ALA A 98 18.61 8.35 -6.83
N GLU A 99 19.11 9.54 -7.20
CA GLU A 99 20.41 9.72 -7.87
C GLU A 99 21.58 9.16 -7.04
N LYS A 100 21.59 9.45 -5.73
CA LYS A 100 22.66 9.05 -4.81
C LYS A 100 22.77 7.54 -4.70
N PHE A 101 21.65 6.83 -4.76
CA PHE A 101 21.59 5.39 -4.60
C PHE A 101 21.46 4.64 -5.93
N ARG A 102 21.35 5.33 -7.07
CA ARG A 102 21.00 4.74 -8.36
C ARG A 102 21.88 3.57 -8.73
N SER A 103 23.19 3.74 -8.64
CA SER A 103 24.19 2.73 -9.03
C SER A 103 24.10 1.42 -8.25
N ARG A 104 23.32 1.38 -7.16
CA ARG A 104 23.02 0.15 -6.41
C ARG A 104 21.84 -0.63 -6.96
N PHE A 105 20.99 -0.01 -7.77
CA PHE A 105 19.73 -0.57 -8.24
C PHE A 105 19.64 -0.71 -9.76
N VAL A 106 20.27 0.19 -10.52
CA VAL A 106 20.24 0.18 -12.00
C VAL A 106 21.58 0.62 -12.59
N ASN A 107 21.84 0.22 -13.84
CA ASN A 107 23.10 0.44 -14.56
C ASN A 107 23.10 1.63 -15.54
N HIS A 108 22.10 2.49 -15.48
CA HIS A 108 21.97 3.66 -16.36
C HIS A 108 21.97 4.97 -15.55
N GLU A 109 22.22 6.09 -16.21
CA GLU A 109 22.07 7.42 -15.60
C GLU A 109 20.65 7.97 -15.81
N GLY A 110 20.20 8.84 -14.91
CA GLY A 110 18.89 9.48 -14.99
C GLY A 110 17.74 8.49 -15.15
N LYS A 111 16.87 8.74 -16.14
CA LYS A 111 15.76 7.87 -16.53
C LYS A 111 16.00 7.31 -17.92
N LYS A 112 15.72 6.04 -18.10
CA LYS A 112 15.80 5.35 -19.39
C LYS A 112 14.38 5.05 -19.88
N ASP A 113 14.10 5.47 -21.10
CA ASP A 113 12.81 5.19 -21.73
C ASP A 113 12.79 3.75 -22.23
N ILE A 114 11.73 3.02 -21.87
CA ILE A 114 11.46 1.66 -22.32
C ILE A 114 10.31 1.73 -23.31
N ILE A 115 10.54 1.27 -24.53
CA ILE A 115 9.57 1.32 -25.62
C ILE A 115 9.31 -0.10 -26.11
N ILE A 116 8.04 -0.49 -26.15
CA ILE A 116 7.61 -1.76 -26.74
C ILE A 116 6.69 -1.49 -27.93
N TYR A 117 6.79 -2.32 -28.95
CA TYR A 117 5.87 -2.29 -30.10
C TYR A 117 4.70 -3.24 -29.83
N ILE A 118 3.49 -2.67 -29.74
CA ILE A 118 2.25 -3.41 -29.42
C ILE A 118 1.39 -3.71 -30.65
N ASP A 119 1.91 -3.47 -31.85
CA ASP A 119 1.16 -3.68 -33.09
C ASP A 119 0.80 -5.17 -33.23
N GLY A 120 -0.47 -5.44 -33.56
CA GLY A 120 -1.03 -6.80 -33.58
C GLY A 120 -1.25 -7.47 -32.22
N ILE A 121 -0.87 -6.84 -31.10
CA ILE A 121 -1.08 -7.35 -29.73
C ILE A 121 -2.24 -6.63 -29.06
N LEU A 122 -2.19 -5.31 -29.05
CA LEU A 122 -3.24 -4.44 -28.53
C LEU A 122 -3.76 -3.54 -29.66
N TYR A 123 -5.07 -3.33 -29.67
CA TYR A 123 -5.76 -2.47 -30.63
C TYR A 123 -6.71 -1.52 -29.91
N SER A 124 -6.93 -0.33 -30.49
CA SER A 124 -7.88 0.64 -29.95
C SER A 124 -9.30 0.35 -30.44
N LYS A 125 -10.24 0.22 -29.50
CA LYS A 125 -11.67 0.08 -29.77
C LYS A 125 -12.45 0.92 -28.75
N ASP A 126 -13.28 1.85 -29.24
CA ASP A 126 -14.09 2.75 -28.41
C ASP A 126 -13.28 3.51 -27.34
N SER A 127 -12.13 4.07 -27.75
CA SER A 127 -11.17 4.76 -26.86
C SER A 127 -10.59 3.87 -25.76
N ARG A 128 -10.62 2.54 -25.93
CA ARG A 128 -10.05 1.56 -25.02
C ARG A 128 -9.07 0.66 -25.75
N LEU A 129 -7.92 0.41 -25.14
CA LEU A 129 -6.98 -0.61 -25.60
C LEU A 129 -7.51 -2.00 -25.20
N GLN A 130 -7.67 -2.87 -26.20
CA GLN A 130 -8.13 -4.25 -26.06
C GLN A 130 -7.15 -5.17 -26.78
N GLY A 131 -7.03 -6.42 -26.34
CA GLY A 131 -6.13 -7.40 -26.93
C GLY A 131 -5.42 -8.25 -25.88
N ASP A 132 -4.27 -8.80 -26.23
CA ASP A 132 -3.49 -9.70 -25.38
C ASP A 132 -2.59 -8.92 -24.40
N TRP A 133 -3.20 -8.47 -23.30
CA TRP A 133 -2.49 -7.79 -22.21
C TRP A 133 -1.37 -8.62 -21.59
N PRO A 134 -1.55 -9.92 -21.28
CA PRO A 134 -0.45 -10.76 -20.81
C PRO A 134 0.78 -10.71 -21.72
N ARG A 135 0.59 -10.82 -23.04
CA ARG A 135 1.70 -10.72 -23.99
C ARG A 135 2.36 -9.35 -24.02
N ALA A 136 1.58 -8.28 -23.93
CA ALA A 136 2.12 -6.91 -23.85
C ALA A 136 2.97 -6.70 -22.59
N ILE A 137 2.53 -7.21 -21.44
CA ILE A 137 3.28 -7.15 -20.18
C ILE A 137 4.56 -7.99 -20.25
N GLU A 138 4.50 -9.19 -20.85
CA GLU A 138 5.68 -10.02 -21.07
C GLU A 138 6.76 -9.28 -21.88
N LEU A 139 6.38 -8.62 -22.98
CA LEU A 139 7.31 -7.81 -23.77
C LEU A 139 7.90 -6.64 -22.98
N LEU A 140 7.08 -5.97 -22.17
CA LEU A 140 7.55 -4.88 -21.31
C LEU A 140 8.59 -5.39 -20.30
N THR A 141 8.35 -6.54 -19.68
CA THR A 141 9.30 -7.18 -18.77
C THR A 141 10.62 -7.49 -19.48
N VAL A 142 10.56 -8.08 -20.68
CA VAL A 142 11.76 -8.41 -21.47
C VAL A 142 12.59 -7.16 -21.81
N GLU A 143 11.95 -6.06 -22.24
CA GLU A 143 12.68 -4.83 -22.53
C GLU A 143 13.19 -4.13 -21.26
N THR A 144 12.51 -4.31 -20.12
CA THR A 144 12.98 -3.81 -18.82
C THR A 144 14.21 -4.55 -18.33
N ASP A 145 14.27 -5.88 -18.51
CA ASP A 145 15.43 -6.69 -18.11
C ASP A 145 16.69 -6.39 -18.94
N ARG A 146 16.52 -5.82 -20.15
CA ARG A 146 17.63 -5.36 -20.99
C ARG A 146 18.12 -3.96 -20.63
N ALA A 147 17.34 -3.21 -19.84
CA ALA A 147 17.57 -1.80 -19.58
C ALA A 147 18.68 -1.55 -18.56
#